data_AF-A0A6I9WWT9-F1
#
_entry.id   AF-A0A6I9WWT9-F1
#
_cell.length_a   1.000
_cell.length_b   1.000
_cell.length_c   1.000
_cell.angle_alpha   90.00
_cell.angle_beta   90.00
_cell.angle_gamma   90.00
#
_symmetry.space_group_name_H-M   'P 1'
#
loop_
_entity.id
_entity.type
_entity.pdbx_description
1 polymer ?
#
loop_
_entity_poly.entity_id
_entity_poly.type
_entity_poly.pdbx_seq_one_letter_code
_entity_poly.pdbx_strand_id
1 'polypeptide(L)'
;MFPLPRIIYAMASDGLVFKWMGNISSRFQTPIMGTLSAGLLTGILATLLELKPLVNMMSICALLTYSIVASCVLILRYEESEAYEKKGDHNPRTFTFIVKQLIGANKLKHSTKLTGQIVTALVCCYIIFCICMAILLSLYMKELFEGKVTILVPVVILFVVLLIILCFIYFQPTSGTKLAFSV
;
A
#
# COMPACT_ATOMS: atom_id res chain seq x y z
N MET A 1 -20.76 -10.94 8.00
CA MET A 1 -20.81 -9.61 8.65
C MET A 1 -20.23 -9.57 10.07
N PHE A 2 -19.88 -10.69 10.70
CA PHE A 2 -19.38 -10.70 12.08
C PHE A 2 -18.11 -9.86 12.38
N PRO A 3 -17.16 -9.66 11.43
CA PRO A 3 -16.00 -8.80 11.69
C PRO A 3 -16.32 -7.30 11.63
N LEU A 4 -17.35 -6.89 10.88
CA LEU A 4 -17.60 -5.49 10.54
C LEU A 4 -17.88 -4.61 11.77
N PRO A 5 -18.72 -5.02 12.75
CA PRO A 5 -18.89 -4.27 13.99
C PRO A 5 -17.59 -4.13 14.79
N ARG A 6 -16.72 -5.15 14.78
CA ARG A 6 -15.43 -5.10 15.49
C ARG A 6 -14.46 -4.12 14.84
N ILE A 7 -14.42 -4.08 13.51
CA ILE A 7 -13.59 -3.14 12.75
C ILE A 7 -14.09 -1.71 12.99
N ILE A 8 -15.41 -1.46 12.92
CA ILE A 8 -15.99 -0.13 13.18
C ILE A 8 -15.69 0.33 14.62
N TYR A 9 -15.79 -0.57 15.60
CA TYR A 9 -15.44 -0.27 16.98
C TYR A 9 -13.97 0.14 17.12
N ALA A 10 -13.05 -0.64 16.56
CA ALA A 10 -11.62 -0.32 16.59
C ALA A 10 -11.33 1.03 15.91
N MET A 11 -11.86 1.27 14.71
CA MET A 11 -11.69 2.54 13.98
C MET A 11 -12.29 3.75 14.72
N ALA A 12 -13.42 3.57 15.42
CA ALA A 12 -14.02 4.63 16.22
C ALA A 12 -13.23 4.90 17.53
N SER A 13 -12.64 3.86 18.12
CA SER A 13 -11.74 3.98 19.28
C SER A 13 -10.44 4.72 18.92
N ASP A 14 -9.92 4.48 17.71
CA ASP A 14 -8.75 5.18 17.16
C ASP A 14 -9.08 6.63 16.72
N GLY A 15 -10.37 7.00 16.72
CA GLY A 15 -10.83 8.32 16.30
C GLY A 15 -10.89 8.53 14.77
N LEU A 16 -10.68 7.49 13.98
CA LEU A 16 -10.78 7.52 12.51
C LEU A 16 -12.23 7.68 12.02
N VAL A 17 -13.19 7.16 12.80
CA VAL A 17 -14.64 7.25 12.55
C VAL A 17 -15.33 7.94 13.72
N PHE A 18 -16.52 8.50 13.51
CA PHE A 18 -17.30 9.17 14.55
C PHE A 18 -17.43 8.33 15.83
N LYS A 19 -17.05 8.89 16.98
CA LYS A 19 -17.02 8.21 18.28
C LYS A 19 -18.35 7.54 18.68
N TRP A 20 -19.49 8.13 18.28
CA TRP A 20 -20.81 7.55 18.51
C TRP A 20 -20.97 6.16 17.87
N MET A 21 -20.34 5.92 16.71
CA MET A 21 -20.43 4.66 15.98
C MET A 21 -19.78 3.49 16.74
N GLY A 22 -18.82 3.78 17.63
CA GLY A 22 -18.16 2.82 18.51
C GLY A 22 -18.80 2.66 19.89
N ASN A 23 -19.93 3.30 20.18
CA ASN A 23 -20.55 3.20 21.49
C ASN A 23 -21.14 1.80 21.73
N ILE A 24 -20.64 1.09 22.74
CA ILE A 24 -21.05 -0.28 23.07
C ILE A 24 -22.31 -0.24 23.94
N SER A 25 -23.32 -1.02 23.56
CA SER A 25 -24.51 -1.22 24.40
C SER A 25 -24.22 -2.19 25.54
N SER A 26 -24.65 -1.85 26.77
CA SER A 26 -24.43 -2.67 27.98
C SER A 26 -25.04 -4.07 27.91
N ARG A 27 -26.13 -4.24 27.13
CA ARG A 27 -26.87 -5.51 27.03
C ARG A 27 -26.28 -6.49 26.03
N PHE A 28 -25.86 -6.00 24.87
CA PHE A 28 -25.42 -6.83 23.74
C PHE A 28 -23.89 -6.85 23.56
N GLN A 29 -23.16 -5.99 24.28
CA GLN A 29 -21.69 -5.89 24.21
C GLN A 29 -21.17 -5.68 22.77
N THR A 30 -21.99 -5.05 21.92
CA THR A 30 -21.70 -4.76 20.51
C THR A 30 -22.04 -3.30 20.16
N PRO A 31 -21.34 -2.68 19.20
CA PRO A 31 -21.67 -1.35 18.70
C PRO A 31 -22.92 -1.40 17.81
N ILE A 32 -24.10 -1.29 18.44
CA ILE A 32 -25.40 -1.36 17.76
C ILE A 32 -25.53 -0.21 16.76
N MET A 33 -25.14 1.00 17.18
CA MET A 33 -25.24 2.21 16.35
C MET A 33 -24.38 2.10 15.08
N GLY A 34 -23.16 1.56 15.19
CA GLY A 34 -22.32 1.30 14.02
C GLY A 34 -22.82 0.21 13.10
N THR A 35 -23.45 -0.82 13.65
CA THR A 35 -24.06 -1.89 12.85
C THR A 35 -25.28 -1.37 12.09
N LEU A 36 -26.12 -0.56 12.75
CA LEU A 36 -27.31 0.02 12.15
C LEU A 36 -26.96 1.02 11.04
N SER A 37 -25.98 1.90 11.27
CA SER A 37 -25.53 2.85 10.24
C SER A 37 -24.89 2.15 9.04
N ALA A 38 -24.06 1.13 9.27
CA ALA A 38 -23.46 0.35 8.19
C ALA A 38 -24.49 -0.47 7.41
N GLY A 39 -25.47 -1.06 8.10
CA GLY A 39 -26.59 -1.78 7.48
C GLY A 39 -27.48 -0.86 6.65
N LEU A 40 -27.78 0.34 7.16
CA LEU A 40 -28.55 1.36 6.43
C LEU A 40 -27.82 1.79 5.16
N LEU A 41 -26.53 2.10 5.24
CA LEU A 41 -25.71 2.44 4.07
C LEU A 41 -25.66 1.30 3.05
N THR A 42 -25.49 0.06 3.53
CA THR A 42 -25.50 -1.13 2.67
C THR A 42 -26.85 -1.31 1.97
N GLY A 43 -27.95 -1.10 2.69
CA GLY A 43 -29.30 -1.15 2.15
C GLY A 43 -29.55 -0.09 1.07
N ILE A 44 -29.13 1.15 1.32
CA ILE A 44 -29.22 2.23 0.34
C ILE A 44 -28.44 1.86 -0.94
N LEU A 45 -27.18 1.40 -0.79
CA LEU A 45 -26.38 0.96 -1.92
C LEU A 45 -27.01 -0.22 -2.68
N ALA A 46 -27.61 -1.18 -1.97
CA ALA A 46 -28.30 -2.32 -2.59
C ALA A 46 -29.57 -1.91 -3.35
N THR A 47 -30.26 -0.84 -2.93
CA THR A 47 -31.43 -0.31 -3.66
C THR A 47 -31.06 0.54 -4.88
N LEU A 48 -29.91 1.22 -4.85
CA LEU A 48 -29.48 2.14 -5.91
C LEU A 48 -28.63 1.46 -6.99
N LEU A 49 -27.95 0.36 -6.66
CA LEU A 49 -27.02 -0.32 -7.56
C LEU A 49 -27.56 -1.67 -8.02
N GLU A 50 -27.42 -1.95 -9.30
CA GLU A 50 -27.66 -3.28 -9.86
C GLU A 50 -26.58 -4.28 -9.38
N LEU A 51 -26.94 -5.57 -9.33
CA LEU A 51 -26.05 -6.63 -8.84
C LEU A 51 -24.71 -6.67 -9.59
N LYS A 52 -24.72 -6.44 -10.91
CA LYS A 52 -23.53 -6.55 -11.77
C LYS A 52 -22.47 -5.47 -11.47
N PRO A 53 -22.79 -4.17 -11.47
CA PRO A 53 -21.83 -3.14 -11.03
C PRO A 53 -21.45 -3.27 -9.55
N LEU A 54 -22.35 -3.75 -8.68
CA LEU A 54 -22.05 -3.97 -7.26
C LEU A 54 -20.92 -5.00 -7.05
N VAL A 55 -20.97 -6.13 -7.76
CA VAL A 55 -19.93 -7.18 -7.68
C VAL A 55 -18.60 -6.69 -8.28
N ASN A 56 -18.65 -5.95 -9.39
CA ASN A 56 -17.44 -5.37 -9.99
C ASN A 56 -16.78 -4.38 -9.04
N MET A 57 -17.56 -3.52 -8.38
CA MET A 57 -17.05 -2.57 -7.39
C MET A 57 -16.45 -3.29 -6.19
N MET A 58 -17.07 -4.36 -5.68
CA MET A 58 -16.52 -5.15 -4.57
C MET A 58 -15.14 -5.70 -4.91
N SER A 59 -14.97 -6.25 -6.11
CA SER A 59 -13.68 -6.81 -6.56
C SER A 59 -12.61 -5.72 -6.67
N ILE A 60 -12.96 -4.56 -7.23
CA ILE A 60 -12.06 -3.41 -7.32
C ILE A 60 -11.68 -2.90 -5.93
N CYS A 61 -12.64 -2.75 -5.01
CA CYS A 61 -12.39 -2.33 -3.62
C CYS A 61 -11.47 -3.31 -2.88
N ALA A 62 -11.65 -4.61 -3.06
CA ALA A 62 -10.80 -5.62 -2.46
C ALA A 62 -9.35 -5.53 -2.97
N LEU A 63 -9.16 -5.44 -4.29
CA LEU A 63 -7.82 -5.30 -4.90
C LEU A 63 -7.12 -4.02 -4.45
N LEU A 64 -7.84 -2.90 -4.37
CA LEU A 64 -7.30 -1.64 -3.87
C LEU A 64 -6.89 -1.74 -2.40
N THR A 65 -7.73 -2.36 -1.56
CA THR A 65 -7.43 -2.55 -0.14
C THR A 65 -6.17 -3.40 0.05
N TYR A 66 -6.05 -4.52 -0.68
CA TYR A 66 -4.85 -5.35 -0.63
C TYR A 66 -3.60 -4.60 -1.10
N SER A 67 -3.72 -3.77 -2.15
CA SER A 67 -2.61 -2.97 -2.66
C SER A 67 -2.15 -1.92 -1.64
N ILE A 68 -3.08 -1.25 -0.97
CA ILE A 68 -2.79 -0.26 0.08
C ILE A 68 -2.12 -0.95 1.27
N VAL A 69 -2.70 -2.05 1.78
CA VAL A 69 -2.14 -2.79 2.92
C VAL A 69 -0.74 -3.31 2.59
N ALA A 70 -0.54 -3.88 1.41
CA ALA A 70 0.78 -4.33 0.96
C ALA A 70 1.79 -3.16 0.89
N SER A 71 1.37 -2.01 0.39
CA SER A 71 2.21 -0.81 0.34
C SER A 71 2.57 -0.30 1.74
N CYS A 72 1.61 -0.26 2.68
CA CYS A 72 1.86 0.10 4.07
C CYS A 72 2.83 -0.87 4.74
N VAL A 73 2.66 -2.18 4.55
CA VAL A 73 3.57 -3.19 5.10
C VAL A 73 4.97 -3.06 4.50
N LEU A 74 5.08 -2.78 3.19
CA LEU A 74 6.36 -2.50 2.56
C LEU A 74 7.02 -1.29 3.21
N ILE A 75 6.33 -0.15 3.34
CA ILE A 75 6.87 1.05 3.98
C ILE A 75 7.35 0.73 5.41
N LEU A 76 6.51 0.11 6.23
CA LEU A 76 6.83 -0.26 7.62
C LEU A 76 8.00 -1.23 7.74
N ARG A 77 8.23 -2.10 6.74
CA ARG A 77 9.36 -3.05 6.73
C ARG A 77 10.72 -2.36 6.57
N TYR A 78 10.74 -1.17 5.97
CA TYR A 78 11.98 -0.42 5.73
C TYR A 78 12.08 0.85 6.57
N GLU A 79 10.98 1.25 7.20
CA GLU A 79 10.96 2.26 8.25
C GLU A 79 11.84 1.80 9.43
N GLU A 80 12.64 2.74 9.91
CA GLU A 80 13.70 2.49 10.88
C GLU A 80 13.17 2.24 12.28
N SER A 81 13.88 1.43 13.05
CA SER A 81 13.76 1.46 14.51
C SER A 81 14.70 2.55 15.01
N GLU A 82 14.15 3.62 15.57
CA GLU A 82 14.87 4.76 16.16
C GLU A 82 15.97 4.35 17.18
N ALA A 83 15.97 3.09 17.63
CA ALA A 83 16.91 2.54 18.61
C ALA A 83 18.38 2.41 18.14
N TYR A 84 18.72 2.57 16.84
CA TYR A 84 20.09 2.38 16.33
C TYR A 84 20.88 3.68 16.07
N GLU A 85 20.37 4.83 16.50
CA GLU A 85 20.93 6.16 16.19
C GLU A 85 22.20 6.55 16.98
N LYS A 86 23.18 5.65 17.13
CA LYS A 86 24.47 6.03 17.76
C LYS A 86 25.68 5.20 17.28
N LYS A 87 26.17 5.47 16.06
CA LYS A 87 27.62 5.54 15.76
C LYS A 87 27.92 5.95 14.33
N GLY A 88 28.72 6.99 14.17
CA GLY A 88 29.65 7.12 13.04
C GLY A 88 29.30 8.21 12.04
N ASP A 89 29.90 9.37 12.25
CA ASP A 89 30.10 10.46 11.29
C ASP A 89 30.72 9.93 9.97
N HIS A 90 29.91 9.76 8.93
CA HIS A 90 30.34 9.60 7.55
C HIS A 90 29.43 10.44 6.65
N ASN A 91 30.04 11.37 5.91
CA ASN A 91 29.35 12.35 5.07
C ASN A 91 28.51 11.62 3.98
N PRO A 92 27.17 11.51 4.09
CA PRO A 92 26.38 10.53 3.33
C PRO A 92 26.03 10.92 1.90
N ARG A 93 26.46 12.11 1.44
CA ARG A 93 25.92 12.78 0.24
C ARG A 93 26.70 12.52 -1.06
N THR A 94 27.55 11.50 -1.10
CA THR A 94 28.23 11.15 -2.36
C THR A 94 27.28 10.34 -3.23
N PHE A 95 27.01 10.79 -4.46
CA PHE A 95 26.15 10.07 -5.43
C PHE A 95 26.56 8.61 -5.63
N THR A 96 27.87 8.33 -5.62
CA THR A 96 28.43 6.97 -5.65
C THR A 96 27.98 6.11 -4.48
N PHE A 97 27.81 6.69 -3.28
CA PHE A 97 27.31 5.97 -2.10
C PHE A 97 25.84 5.60 -2.26
N ILE A 98 25.01 6.52 -2.79
CA ILE A 98 23.59 6.27 -3.09
C ILE A 98 23.43 5.15 -4.12
N VAL A 99 24.19 5.20 -5.22
CA VAL A 99 24.14 4.16 -6.27
C VAL A 99 24.66 2.82 -5.74
N LYS A 100 25.75 2.82 -4.96
CA LYS A 100 26.31 1.61 -4.36
C LYS A 100 25.39 0.99 -3.30
N GLN A 101 24.57 1.81 -2.65
CA GLN A 101 23.54 1.39 -1.71
C GLN A 101 22.28 0.86 -2.41
N LEU A 102 21.87 1.47 -3.53
CA LEU A 102 20.76 1.00 -4.37
C LEU A 102 21.03 -0.39 -4.97
N ILE A 103 22.28 -0.69 -5.30
CA ILE A 103 22.70 -1.98 -5.90
C ILE A 103 22.96 -3.06 -4.82
N GLY A 104 22.77 -2.77 -3.52
CA GLY A 104 23.04 -3.72 -2.43
C GLY A 104 24.53 -4.06 -2.25
N ALA A 105 25.43 -3.29 -2.86
CA ALA A 105 26.88 -3.51 -2.81
C ALA A 105 27.52 -3.05 -1.49
N ASN A 106 26.77 -2.31 -0.66
CA ASN A 106 27.13 -2.02 0.72
C ASN A 106 26.52 -3.12 1.59
N LYS A 107 27.32 -4.08 2.06
CA LYS A 107 26.95 -5.10 3.07
C LYS A 107 26.64 -4.46 4.45
N LEU A 108 25.77 -3.46 4.50
CA LEU A 108 25.33 -2.80 5.71
C LEU A 108 24.22 -3.64 6.34
N LYS A 109 24.48 -4.10 7.57
CA LYS A 109 23.63 -5.05 8.30
C LYS A 109 22.38 -4.40 8.92
N HIS A 110 22.24 -3.07 8.86
CA HIS A 110 21.18 -2.30 9.52
C HIS A 110 20.62 -1.19 8.64
N SER A 111 19.30 -0.95 8.75
CA SER A 111 18.60 0.17 8.09
C SER A 111 19.09 1.51 8.67
N THR A 112 19.35 2.49 7.81
CA THR A 112 19.74 3.87 8.15
C THR A 112 18.66 4.82 7.63
N LYS A 113 18.49 6.01 8.22
CA LYS A 113 17.55 7.08 7.76
C LYS A 113 17.47 7.24 6.23
N LEU A 114 18.62 7.21 5.56
CA LEU A 114 18.71 7.33 4.11
C LEU A 114 18.18 6.11 3.36
N THR A 115 18.38 4.90 3.89
CA THR A 115 17.80 3.66 3.35
C THR A 115 16.29 3.73 3.40
N GLY A 116 15.71 4.14 4.55
CA GLY A 116 14.26 4.30 4.69
C GLY A 116 13.69 5.31 3.70
N GLN A 117 14.31 6.49 3.58
CA GLN A 117 13.91 7.51 2.60
C GLN A 117 13.99 7.01 1.15
N ILE A 118 15.04 6.27 0.79
CA ILE A 118 15.21 5.69 -0.54
C ILE A 118 14.12 4.64 -0.82
N VAL A 119 13.81 3.74 0.12
CA VAL A 119 12.72 2.77 -0.10
C VAL A 119 11.39 3.46 -0.24
N THR A 120 11.07 4.40 0.64
CA THR A 120 9.80 5.14 0.57
C THR A 120 9.68 5.87 -0.77
N ALA A 121 10.76 6.50 -1.25
CA ALA A 121 10.79 7.12 -2.57
C ALA A 121 10.60 6.08 -3.71
N LEU A 122 11.25 4.92 -3.64
CA LEU A 122 11.10 3.84 -4.62
C LEU A 122 9.68 3.27 -4.64
N VAL A 123 9.06 3.06 -3.48
CA VAL A 123 7.68 2.57 -3.36
C VAL A 123 6.69 3.60 -3.92
N CYS A 124 6.86 4.89 -3.58
CA CYS A 124 6.05 5.96 -4.19
C CYS A 124 6.22 6.01 -5.70
N CYS A 125 7.45 5.91 -6.19
CA CYS A 125 7.76 5.87 -7.62
C CYS A 125 7.13 4.66 -8.32
N TYR A 126 7.19 3.48 -7.70
CA TYR A 126 6.52 2.26 -8.17
C TYR A 126 5.00 2.45 -8.30
N ILE A 127 4.35 3.05 -7.30
CA ILE A 127 2.91 3.33 -7.35
C ILE A 127 2.56 4.28 -8.50
N ILE A 128 3.34 5.35 -8.69
CA ILE A 128 3.15 6.31 -9.80
C ILE A 128 3.28 5.61 -11.16
N PHE A 129 4.30 4.77 -11.34
CA PHE A 129 4.50 4.02 -12.58
C PHE A 129 3.40 2.98 -12.82
N CYS A 130 2.89 2.33 -11.77
CA CYS A 130 1.73 1.43 -11.88
C CYS A 130 0.47 2.18 -12.35
N ILE A 131 0.21 3.37 -11.81
CA ILE A 131 -0.93 4.21 -12.25
C ILE A 131 -0.74 4.67 -13.69
N CYS A 132 0.48 5.11 -14.05
CA CYS A 132 0.80 5.50 -15.43
C CYS A 132 0.58 4.33 -16.40
N MET A 133 1.01 3.13 -16.04
CA MET A 133 0.80 1.92 -16.85
C MET A 133 -0.68 1.61 -17.00
N ALA A 134 -1.45 1.66 -15.90
CA ALA A 134 -2.90 1.42 -15.94
C ALA A 134 -3.65 2.43 -16.82
N ILE A 135 -3.29 3.72 -16.74
CA ILE A 135 -3.89 4.76 -17.59
C ILE A 135 -3.54 4.52 -19.06
N LEU A 136 -2.28 4.23 -19.38
CA LEU A 136 -1.84 4.01 -20.75
C LEU A 136 -2.53 2.77 -21.34
N LEU A 137 -2.65 1.69 -20.57
CA LEU A 137 -3.41 0.51 -20.96
C LEU A 137 -4.87 0.88 -21.21
N SER A 138 -5.51 1.63 -20.30
CA SER A 138 -6.92 2.03 -20.41
C SER A 138 -7.22 2.94 -21.61
N LEU A 139 -6.31 3.84 -21.98
CA LEU A 139 -6.51 4.75 -23.11
C LEU A 139 -6.32 4.07 -24.46
N TYR A 140 -5.36 3.14 -24.54
CA TYR A 140 -4.95 2.52 -25.81
C TYR A 140 -5.38 1.06 -25.95
N MET A 141 -6.38 0.60 -25.18
CA MET A 141 -6.86 -0.80 -25.20
C MET A 141 -7.07 -1.34 -26.63
N LYS A 142 -7.75 -0.56 -27.48
CA LYS A 142 -8.08 -0.97 -28.87
C LYS A 142 -6.84 -1.11 -29.73
N GLU A 143 -5.92 -0.15 -29.64
CA GLU A 143 -4.69 -0.13 -30.44
C GLU A 143 -3.70 -1.22 -30.02
N LEU A 144 -3.78 -1.66 -28.77
CA LEU A 144 -3.00 -2.76 -28.22
C LEU A 144 -3.50 -4.12 -28.76
N PHE A 145 -4.82 -4.28 -28.91
CA PHE A 145 -5.42 -5.46 -29.57
C PHE A 145 -5.08 -5.54 -31.06
N GLU A 146 -4.94 -4.39 -31.73
CA GLU A 146 -4.50 -4.31 -33.13
C GLU A 146 -2.99 -4.57 -33.31
N GLY A 147 -2.23 -4.68 -32.21
CA GLY A 147 -0.80 -5.00 -32.26
C GLY A 147 0.08 -3.84 -32.72
N LYS A 148 -0.34 -2.57 -32.52
CA LYS A 148 0.48 -1.42 -32.91
C LYS A 148 1.76 -1.33 -32.08
N VAL A 149 2.89 -1.48 -32.76
CA VAL A 149 4.24 -1.47 -32.15
C VAL A 149 4.52 -0.17 -31.40
N THR A 150 4.03 0.97 -31.89
CA THR A 150 4.25 2.30 -31.29
C THR A 150 3.75 2.40 -29.85
N ILE A 151 2.71 1.66 -29.49
CA ILE A 151 2.13 1.65 -28.13
C ILE A 151 2.64 0.45 -27.34
N LEU A 152 2.90 -0.68 -28.01
CA LEU A 152 3.45 -1.86 -27.36
C LEU A 152 4.83 -1.60 -26.74
N VAL A 153 5.71 -0.90 -27.47
CA VAL A 153 7.08 -0.59 -27.02
C VAL A 153 7.09 0.19 -25.69
N PRO A 154 6.39 1.35 -25.55
CA PRO A 154 6.38 2.08 -24.28
C PRO A 154 5.74 1.29 -23.13
N VAL A 155 4.71 0.46 -23.40
CA VAL A 155 4.12 -0.43 -22.38
C VAL A 155 5.14 -1.43 -21.86
N VAL A 156 5.88 -2.09 -22.75
CA VAL A 156 6.91 -3.06 -22.38
C VAL A 156 8.06 -2.39 -21.63
N ILE A 157 8.53 -1.23 -22.08
CA ILE A 157 9.57 -0.45 -21.38
C ILE A 157 9.11 -0.11 -19.96
N LEU A 158 7.88 0.38 -19.80
CA LEU A 158 7.33 0.74 -18.50
C LEU A 158 7.23 -0.48 -17.56
N PHE A 159 6.84 -1.63 -18.10
CA PHE A 159 6.80 -2.89 -17.35
C PHE A 159 8.20 -3.33 -16.90
N VAL A 160 9.20 -3.22 -17.76
CA VAL A 160 10.60 -3.51 -17.41
C VAL A 160 11.10 -2.57 -16.31
N VAL A 161 10.78 -1.28 -16.38
CA VAL A 161 11.11 -0.29 -15.33
C VAL A 161 10.48 -0.68 -13.99
N LEU A 162 9.21 -1.11 -13.98
CA LEU A 162 8.55 -1.59 -12.76
C LEU A 162 9.27 -2.80 -12.14
N LEU A 163 9.69 -3.77 -12.96
CA LEU A 163 10.46 -4.93 -12.48
C LEU A 163 11.82 -4.52 -11.91
N ILE A 164 12.49 -3.55 -12.53
CA ILE A 164 13.77 -3.01 -12.04
C ILE A 164 13.58 -2.35 -10.66
N ILE A 165 12.53 -1.54 -10.49
CA ILE A 165 12.22 -0.90 -9.20
C ILE A 165 11.94 -1.96 -8.12
N LEU A 166 11.17 -2.99 -8.45
CA LEU A 166 10.87 -4.08 -7.52
C LEU A 166 12.13 -4.87 -7.14
N CYS A 167 13.04 -5.06 -8.10
CA CYS A 167 14.34 -5.66 -7.89
C CYS A 167 15.20 -4.82 -6.93
N PHE A 168 15.23 -3.50 -7.09
CA PHE A 168 15.93 -2.60 -6.16
C PHE A 168 15.34 -2.64 -4.75
N ILE A 169 14.01 -2.66 -4.62
CA ILE A 169 13.35 -2.81 -3.31
C ILE A 169 13.74 -4.16 -2.67
N TYR A 170 13.76 -5.24 -3.45
CA TYR A 170 14.14 -6.57 -2.97
C TYR A 170 15.59 -6.63 -2.46
N PHE A 171 16.52 -5.96 -3.14
CA PHE A 171 17.93 -5.93 -2.74
C PHE A 171 18.22 -5.02 -1.55
N GLN A 172 17.26 -4.22 -1.10
CA GLN A 172 17.47 -3.29 0.00
C GLN A 172 17.43 -4.02 1.36
N PRO A 173 18.33 -3.71 2.32
CA PRO A 173 18.36 -4.40 3.61
C PRO A 173 17.09 -4.10 4.42
N THR A 174 16.47 -5.16 4.93
CA THR A 174 15.24 -5.09 5.74
C THR A 174 15.53 -4.69 7.18
N SER A 175 14.61 -3.97 7.83
CA SER A 175 14.74 -3.68 9.26
C SER A 175 14.65 -4.99 10.08
N GLY A 176 15.46 -5.07 11.14
CA GLY A 176 15.50 -6.25 12.03
C GLY A 176 14.40 -6.28 13.08
N THR A 177 13.41 -5.36 13.01
CA THR A 177 12.31 -5.29 13.97
C THR A 177 11.25 -6.33 13.64
N LYS A 178 10.88 -7.14 14.63
CA LYS A 178 9.67 -7.95 14.54
C LYS A 178 8.48 -7.00 14.52
N LEU A 179 7.79 -6.95 13.39
CA LEU A 179 6.53 -6.21 13.24
C LEU A 179 5.53 -6.75 14.28
N ALA A 180 4.81 -5.86 14.97
CA ALA A 180 3.88 -6.25 16.05
C ALA A 180 2.77 -7.23 15.61
N PHE A 181 2.58 -7.39 14.29
CA PHE A 181 1.61 -8.28 13.65
C PHE A 181 2.22 -9.57 13.09
N SER A 182 3.53 -9.82 13.27
CA SER A 182 4.18 -11.09 12.96
C SER A 182 3.89 -12.09 14.09
N VAL A 183 2.78 -12.81 13.98
CA VAL A 183 2.44 -13.97 14.82
C VAL A 183 3.15 -15.21 14.31
#